data_AF-L0DRN2-F1
#
_entry.id   AF-L0DRN2-F1
#
_cell.length_a   1.000
_cell.length_b   1.000
_cell.length_c   1.000
_cell.angle_alpha   90.00
_cell.angle_beta   90.00
_cell.angle_gamma   90.00
#
_symmetry.space_group_name_H-M   'P 1'
#
loop_
_entity.id
_entity.type
_entity.pdbx_description
1 polymer ?
#
loop_
_entity_poly.entity_id
_entity_poly.type
_entity_poly.pdbx_seq_one_letter_code
_entity_poly.pdbx_strand_id
1 'polypeptide(L)'
;MGRATATEMQPIDVTSTATPVRKPREFTTAEVNAIIRLAEAGDRTALPDIRAILSGPRRKYFMEAVGNPGWALRSHIIQSLSGPNLLGQEVMKATISDLEQELTPPDATPLERLLVERAVACWLAIHDAEKVEMDGRGKDISAQMRELQQRRIDRAHNRFLSALKALGTAQRLKGGSTTVSMSRTDKLTVKSE
;
A
#
# COMPACT_ATOMS: atom_id res chain seq x y z
N MET A 1 43.67 -5.62 -1.13
CA MET A 1 43.11 -6.98 -1.18
C MET A 1 42.07 -7.11 -0.07
N GLY A 2 40.85 -7.53 -0.40
CA GLY A 2 39.74 -7.62 0.57
C GLY A 2 38.40 -7.35 -0.10
N ARG A 3 37.96 -8.24 -0.99
CA ARG A 3 36.64 -8.17 -1.64
C ARG A 3 35.59 -8.57 -0.60
N ALA A 4 34.63 -7.69 -0.33
CA ALA A 4 33.40 -8.04 0.35
C ALA A 4 32.60 -9.00 -0.54
N THR A 5 32.31 -10.18 0.00
CA THR A 5 31.50 -11.23 -0.61
C THR A 5 30.09 -10.72 -0.84
N ALA A 6 29.62 -10.81 -2.08
CA ALA A 6 28.24 -10.57 -2.44
C ALA A 6 27.33 -11.47 -1.59
N THR A 7 26.43 -10.87 -0.82
CA THR A 7 25.29 -11.59 -0.23
C THR A 7 24.47 -12.12 -1.39
N GLU A 8 24.64 -13.40 -1.67
CA GLU A 8 23.90 -14.15 -2.67
C GLU A 8 22.43 -14.17 -2.23
N MET A 9 21.62 -13.28 -2.82
CA MET A 9 20.16 -13.34 -2.73
C MET A 9 19.74 -14.68 -3.34
N GLN A 10 19.40 -15.64 -2.48
CA GLN A 10 18.80 -16.89 -2.94
C GLN A 10 17.52 -16.55 -3.72
N PRO A 11 17.32 -17.16 -4.91
CA PRO A 11 16.11 -16.96 -5.68
C PRO A 11 14.92 -17.42 -4.84
N ILE A 12 13.89 -16.57 -4.77
CA ILE A 12 12.59 -16.95 -4.22
C ILE A 12 12.09 -18.09 -5.10
N ASP A 13 12.12 -19.31 -4.57
CA ASP A 13 11.60 -20.48 -5.24
C ASP A 13 10.08 -20.34 -5.38
N VAL A 14 9.65 -19.86 -6.55
CA VAL A 14 8.23 -19.74 -6.94
C VAL A 14 7.65 -21.10 -7.33
N THR A 15 8.44 -22.18 -7.23
CA THR A 15 7.98 -23.55 -7.48
C THR A 15 7.21 -24.05 -6.27
N SER A 16 6.02 -23.49 -6.10
CA SER A 16 4.99 -23.96 -5.18
C SER A 16 4.67 -25.43 -5.49
N THR A 17 5.34 -26.37 -4.81
CA THR A 17 4.84 -27.73 -4.67
C THR A 17 3.45 -27.64 -4.05
N ALA A 18 2.44 -27.94 -4.86
CA ALA A 18 1.03 -27.89 -4.46
C ALA A 18 0.76 -28.94 -3.37
N THR A 19 0.98 -28.55 -2.12
CA THR A 19 0.45 -29.28 -0.97
C THR A 19 -1.08 -29.30 -1.10
N PRO A 20 -1.74 -30.47 -0.98
CA PRO A 20 -3.16 -30.58 -1.23
C PRO A 20 -3.95 -29.62 -0.33
N VAL A 21 -4.74 -28.76 -0.94
CA VAL A 21 -5.66 -27.85 -0.24
C VAL A 21 -6.71 -28.73 0.42
N ARG A 22 -6.78 -28.70 1.76
CA ARG A 22 -7.89 -29.36 2.48
C ARG A 22 -9.21 -28.71 2.07
N LYS A 23 -10.27 -29.52 1.92
CA LYS A 23 -11.61 -29.02 1.57
C LYS A 23 -12.03 -27.92 2.56
N PRO A 24 -12.67 -26.83 2.11
CA PRO A 24 -13.17 -25.79 3.01
C PRO A 24 -14.11 -26.42 4.04
N ARG A 25 -13.70 -26.40 5.31
CA ARG A 25 -14.54 -26.71 6.46
C ARG A 25 -14.59 -25.48 7.35
N GLU A 26 -15.60 -25.40 8.21
CA GLU A 26 -15.61 -24.36 9.23
C GLU A 26 -14.52 -24.65 10.27
N PHE A 27 -13.65 -23.67 10.48
CA PHE A 27 -12.67 -23.66 11.57
C PHE A 27 -13.25 -22.86 12.74
N THR A 28 -13.13 -23.41 13.94
CA THR A 28 -13.43 -22.69 15.18
C THR A 28 -12.40 -21.58 15.42
N THR A 29 -12.75 -20.58 16.22
CA THR A 29 -11.82 -19.47 16.55
C THR A 29 -10.55 -19.98 17.23
N ALA A 30 -10.65 -21.01 18.09
CA ALA A 30 -9.50 -21.61 18.75
C ALA A 30 -8.55 -22.32 17.77
N GLU A 31 -9.10 -23.10 16.81
CA GLU A 31 -8.30 -23.73 15.75
C GLU A 31 -7.60 -22.69 14.89
N VAL A 32 -8.33 -21.63 14.49
CA VAL A 32 -7.77 -20.52 13.71
C VAL A 32 -6.57 -19.88 14.44
N ASN A 33 -6.71 -19.58 15.75
CA ASN A 33 -5.62 -19.00 16.54
C ASN A 33 -4.42 -19.94 16.70
N ALA A 34 -4.63 -21.25 16.74
CA ALA A 34 -3.53 -22.22 16.76
C ALA A 34 -2.80 -22.26 15.42
N ILE A 35 -3.54 -22.26 14.30
CA ILE A 35 -2.99 -22.24 12.94
C ILE A 35 -2.19 -20.94 12.70
N ILE A 36 -2.71 -19.79 13.15
CA ILE A 36 -2.01 -18.50 13.06
C ILE A 36 -0.68 -18.56 13.81
N ARG A 37 -0.66 -19.05 15.06
CA ARG A 37 0.58 -19.14 15.84
C ARG A 37 1.64 -20.03 15.19
N LEU A 38 1.23 -21.16 14.60
CA LEU A 38 2.14 -22.01 13.82
C LEU A 38 2.69 -21.27 12.59
N ALA A 39 1.82 -20.56 11.87
CA ALA A 39 2.20 -19.77 10.70
C ALA A 39 3.18 -18.64 11.05
N GLU A 40 2.92 -17.91 12.14
CA GLU A 40 3.79 -16.84 12.65
C GLU A 40 5.16 -17.35 13.08
N ALA A 41 5.24 -18.58 13.59
CA ALA A 41 6.50 -19.26 13.91
C ALA A 41 7.24 -19.78 12.65
N GLY A 42 6.67 -19.61 11.45
CA GLY A 42 7.25 -20.08 10.19
C GLY A 42 7.02 -21.58 9.93
N ASP A 43 6.15 -22.24 10.69
CA ASP A 43 5.85 -23.66 10.49
C ASP A 43 5.03 -23.87 9.21
N ARG A 44 5.68 -24.47 8.22
CA ARG A 44 5.09 -24.72 6.89
C ARG A 44 3.96 -25.74 6.92
N THR A 45 3.81 -26.53 7.99
CA THR A 45 2.70 -27.48 8.15
C THR A 45 1.34 -26.80 8.28
N ALA A 46 1.31 -25.52 8.67
CA ALA A 46 0.10 -24.71 8.74
C ALA A 46 -0.46 -24.29 7.36
N LEU A 47 0.35 -24.31 6.29
CA LEU A 47 -0.02 -23.77 4.97
C LEU A 47 -1.29 -24.37 4.35
N PRO A 48 -1.54 -25.70 4.39
CA PRO A 48 -2.78 -26.27 3.85
C PRO A 48 -4.02 -25.76 4.56
N ASP A 49 -3.96 -25.61 5.89
CA ASP A 49 -5.08 -25.13 6.69
C ASP A 49 -5.27 -23.61 6.50
N ILE A 50 -4.20 -22.82 6.38
CA ILE A 50 -4.28 -21.40 6.00
C ILE A 50 -4.98 -21.24 4.64
N ARG A 51 -4.57 -22.02 3.63
CA ARG A 51 -5.21 -21.97 2.30
C ARG A 51 -6.69 -22.36 2.35
N ALA A 52 -7.05 -23.35 3.18
CA ALA A 52 -8.45 -23.73 3.39
C ALA A 52 -9.26 -22.59 4.07
N ILE A 53 -8.69 -21.93 5.09
CA ILE A 53 -9.30 -20.76 5.74
C ILE A 53 -9.51 -19.61 4.75
N LEU A 54 -8.49 -19.30 3.94
CA LEU A 54 -8.53 -18.23 2.93
C LEU A 54 -9.42 -18.57 1.73
N SER A 55 -9.82 -19.83 1.56
CA SER A 55 -10.80 -20.25 0.55
C SER A 55 -12.23 -20.26 1.09
N GLY A 56 -12.42 -20.07 2.40
CA GLY A 56 -13.70 -20.16 3.08
C GLY A 56 -14.33 -18.80 3.46
N PRO A 57 -15.43 -18.82 4.22
CA PRO A 57 -16.18 -17.61 4.61
C PRO A 57 -15.35 -16.57 5.38
N ARG A 58 -14.30 -17.01 6.08
CA ARG A 58 -13.40 -16.13 6.85
C ARG A 58 -12.41 -15.36 5.98
N ARG A 59 -12.32 -15.64 4.66
CA ARG A 59 -11.40 -14.96 3.74
C ARG A 59 -11.45 -13.44 3.87
N LYS A 60 -12.66 -12.85 3.89
CA LYS A 60 -12.83 -11.40 3.94
C LYS A 60 -12.18 -10.79 5.17
N TYR A 61 -12.40 -11.39 6.35
CA TYR A 61 -11.78 -10.98 7.61
C TYR A 61 -10.25 -10.99 7.53
N PHE A 62 -9.64 -12.04 6.98
CA PHE A 62 -8.18 -12.11 6.84
C PHE A 62 -7.61 -11.13 5.81
N MET A 63 -8.32 -10.92 4.70
CA MET A 63 -7.90 -9.96 3.67
C MET A 63 -7.95 -8.52 4.20
N GLU A 64 -8.94 -8.19 5.02
CA GLU A 64 -9.09 -6.87 5.65
C GLU A 64 -8.11 -6.68 6.82
N ALA A 65 -7.88 -7.71 7.64
CA ALA A 65 -7.04 -7.61 8.84
C ALA A 65 -5.53 -7.78 8.59
N VAL A 66 -5.13 -8.62 7.62
CA VAL A 66 -3.73 -9.04 7.42
C VAL A 66 -3.28 -8.87 5.96
N GLY A 67 -4.21 -8.99 5.01
CA GLY A 67 -3.92 -8.98 3.58
C GLY A 67 -3.67 -7.60 2.95
N ASN A 68 -3.79 -6.50 3.72
CA ASN A 68 -3.51 -5.16 3.22
C ASN A 68 -2.06 -4.74 3.55
N PRO A 69 -1.11 -4.81 2.59
CA PRO A 69 0.28 -4.41 2.83
C PRO A 69 0.42 -2.91 3.16
N GLY A 70 -0.55 -2.08 2.75
CA GLY A 70 -0.63 -0.68 3.15
C GLY A 70 -0.83 -0.54 4.66
N TRP A 71 -1.69 -1.36 5.26
CA TRP A 71 -1.91 -1.36 6.72
C TRP A 71 -0.68 -1.78 7.51
N ALA A 72 0.02 -2.85 7.07
CA ALA A 72 1.25 -3.30 7.72
C ALA A 72 2.34 -2.21 7.68
N LEU A 73 2.52 -1.55 6.53
CA LEU A 73 3.48 -0.45 6.38
C LEU A 73 3.10 0.75 7.24
N ARG A 74 1.81 1.12 7.29
CA ARG A 74 1.31 2.21 8.14
C ARG A 74 1.63 1.96 9.61
N SER A 75 1.32 0.77 10.12
CA SER A 75 1.61 0.41 11.51
C SER A 75 3.09 0.57 11.83
N HIS A 76 3.99 0.16 10.92
CA HIS A 76 5.42 0.33 11.09
C HIS A 76 5.85 1.81 11.09
N ILE A 77 5.32 2.62 10.16
CA ILE A 77 5.63 4.06 10.10
C ILE A 77 5.08 4.80 11.33
N ILE A 78 3.87 4.49 11.78
CA ILE A 78 3.28 5.07 13.01
C ILE A 78 4.16 4.76 14.22
N GLN A 79 4.64 3.52 14.34
CA GLN A 79 5.58 3.14 15.40
C GLN A 79 6.92 3.89 15.26
N SER A 80 7.44 4.05 14.05
CA SER A 80 8.66 4.82 13.76
C SER A 80 8.53 6.29 14.17
N LEU A 81 7.40 6.93 13.83
CA LEU A 81 7.12 8.33 14.11
C LEU A 81 6.84 8.61 15.59
N SER A 82 5.98 7.79 16.21
CA SER A 82 5.50 8.02 17.58
C SER A 82 6.35 7.33 18.66
N GLY A 83 7.25 6.42 18.28
CA GLY A 83 8.06 5.65 19.22
C GLY A 83 7.18 4.87 20.22
N PRO A 84 7.55 4.79 21.51
CA PRO A 84 6.77 4.08 22.53
C PRO A 84 5.54 4.86 23.03
N ASN A 85 5.28 6.08 22.55
CA ASN A 85 4.17 6.91 23.01
C ASN A 85 2.83 6.37 22.47
N LEU A 86 2.10 5.61 23.30
CA LEU A 86 0.81 5.00 22.94
C LEU A 86 -0.25 6.04 22.53
N LEU A 87 -0.31 7.18 23.22
CA LEU A 87 -1.22 8.26 22.82
C LEU A 87 -0.87 8.77 21.43
N GLY A 88 0.41 8.98 21.14
CA GLY A 88 0.89 9.39 19.83
C GLY A 88 0.60 8.36 18.73
N GLN A 89 0.64 7.07 19.05
CA GLN A 89 0.27 6.01 18.10
C GLN A 89 -1.23 6.02 17.80
N GLU A 90 -2.08 6.12 18.82
CA GLU A 90 -3.54 6.13 18.64
C GLU A 90 -4.03 7.40 17.94
N VAL A 91 -3.49 8.57 18.29
CA VAL A 91 -3.81 9.83 17.58
C VAL A 91 -3.39 9.74 16.13
N MET A 92 -2.21 9.21 15.82
CA MET A 92 -1.76 9.06 14.42
C MET A 92 -2.65 8.09 13.63
N LYS A 93 -3.09 6.98 14.23
CA LYS A 93 -4.07 6.07 13.60
C LYS A 93 -5.38 6.78 13.30
N ALA A 94 -5.90 7.56 14.24
CA ALA A 94 -7.11 8.36 14.05
C ALA A 94 -6.93 9.39 12.93
N THR A 95 -5.85 10.17 12.95
CA THR A 95 -5.54 11.15 11.89
C THR A 95 -5.44 10.51 10.51
N ILE A 96 -4.83 9.33 10.40
CA ILE A 96 -4.75 8.58 9.13
C ILE A 96 -6.15 8.16 8.68
N SER A 97 -6.97 7.62 9.59
CA SER A 97 -8.35 7.25 9.29
C SER A 97 -9.19 8.45 8.84
N ASP A 98 -9.08 9.58 9.52
CA ASP A 98 -9.80 10.80 9.19
C ASP A 98 -9.37 11.31 7.80
N LEU A 99 -8.06 11.33 7.52
CA LEU A 99 -7.54 11.71 6.20
C LEU A 99 -8.03 10.77 5.09
N GLU A 100 -8.11 9.46 5.34
CA GLU A 100 -8.67 8.51 4.38
C GLU A 100 -10.16 8.78 4.12
N GLN A 101 -10.92 9.09 5.16
CA GLN A 101 -12.34 9.42 5.04
C GLN A 101 -12.55 10.73 4.27
N GLU A 102 -11.78 11.76 4.58
CA GLU A 102 -11.84 13.07 3.88
C GLU A 102 -11.52 12.94 2.39
N LEU A 103 -10.57 12.06 2.02
CA LEU A 103 -10.16 11.86 0.64
C LEU A 103 -11.05 10.87 -0.13
N THR A 104 -11.92 10.11 0.54
CA THR A 104 -12.79 9.09 -0.07
C THR A 104 -14.20 9.64 -0.31
N PRO A 105 -14.61 9.86 -1.57
CA PRO A 105 -15.99 10.24 -1.88
C PRO A 105 -17.00 9.18 -1.43
N PRO A 106 -18.25 9.55 -1.05
CA PRO A 106 -19.27 8.58 -0.62
C PRO A 106 -19.55 7.46 -1.62
N ASP A 107 -19.42 7.73 -2.92
CA ASP A 107 -19.68 6.80 -4.01
C ASP A 107 -18.38 6.22 -4.61
N ALA A 108 -17.25 6.29 -3.89
CA ALA A 108 -15.93 5.94 -4.40
C ALA A 108 -15.87 4.57 -5.10
N THR A 109 -15.30 4.56 -6.29
CA THR A 109 -14.97 3.37 -7.06
C THR A 109 -13.83 2.59 -6.40
N PRO A 110 -13.64 1.30 -6.72
CA PRO A 110 -12.48 0.54 -6.24
C PRO A 110 -11.14 1.19 -6.57
N LEU A 111 -11.01 1.81 -7.75
CA LEU A 111 -9.79 2.51 -8.15
C LEU A 111 -9.55 3.76 -7.29
N GLU A 112 -10.59 4.56 -7.02
CA GLU A 112 -10.48 5.73 -6.15
C GLU A 112 -10.04 5.34 -4.74
N ARG A 113 -10.61 4.26 -4.17
CA ARG A 113 -10.17 3.73 -2.86
C ARG A 113 -8.69 3.36 -2.84
N LEU A 114 -8.21 2.65 -3.86
CA LEU A 114 -6.78 2.31 -3.97
C LEU A 114 -5.88 3.55 -4.11
N LEU A 115 -6.35 4.59 -4.82
CA LEU A 115 -5.61 5.85 -4.97
C LEU A 115 -5.59 6.66 -3.67
N VAL A 116 -6.67 6.65 -2.88
CA VAL A 116 -6.69 7.22 -1.53
C VAL A 116 -5.71 6.49 -0.61
N GLU A 117 -5.79 5.16 -0.56
CA GLU A 117 -4.86 4.35 0.24
C GLU A 117 -3.39 4.67 -0.09
N ARG A 118 -3.11 4.86 -1.39
CA ARG A 118 -1.79 5.22 -1.90
C ARG A 118 -1.40 6.65 -1.53
N ALA A 119 -2.30 7.62 -1.64
CA ALA A 119 -2.04 9.01 -1.27
C ALA A 119 -1.67 9.12 0.21
N VAL A 120 -2.42 8.44 1.08
CA VAL A 120 -2.15 8.39 2.52
C VAL A 120 -0.84 7.69 2.84
N ALA A 121 -0.51 6.59 2.16
CA ALA A 121 0.80 5.95 2.31
C ALA A 121 1.96 6.86 1.88
N CYS A 122 1.79 7.64 0.81
CA CYS A 122 2.79 8.62 0.38
C CYS A 122 2.92 9.79 1.37
N TRP A 123 1.82 10.25 1.96
CA TRP A 123 1.82 11.27 3.01
C TRP A 123 2.64 10.81 4.23
N LEU A 124 2.44 9.57 4.69
CA LEU A 124 3.25 8.99 5.76
C LEU A 124 4.73 8.84 5.39
N ALA A 125 5.03 8.47 4.15
CA ALA A 125 6.40 8.31 3.68
C ALA A 125 7.18 9.64 3.66
N ILE A 126 6.50 10.78 3.49
CA ILE A 126 7.11 12.11 3.63
C ILE A 126 7.55 12.31 5.08
N HIS A 127 6.63 12.14 6.03
CA HIS A 127 6.91 12.37 7.45
C HIS A 127 7.98 11.42 7.99
N ASP A 128 8.00 10.16 7.55
CA ASP A 128 9.07 9.22 7.91
C ASP A 128 10.44 9.69 7.38
N ALA A 129 10.50 10.15 6.12
CA ALA A 129 11.75 10.64 5.53
C ALA A 129 12.25 11.93 6.22
N GLU A 130 11.34 12.85 6.55
CA GLU A 130 11.66 14.08 7.27
C GLU A 130 12.11 13.80 8.71
N LYS A 131 11.47 12.84 9.40
CA LYS A 131 11.92 12.40 10.73
C LYS A 131 13.33 11.82 10.70
N VAL A 132 13.67 11.00 9.71
CA VAL A 132 15.03 10.45 9.57
C VAL A 132 16.08 11.56 9.38
N GLU A 133 15.73 12.64 8.68
CA GLU A 133 16.60 13.82 8.59
C GLU A 133 16.72 14.54 9.94
N MET A 134 15.59 14.79 10.63
CA MET A 134 15.58 15.36 11.99
C MET A 134 16.46 14.57 12.96
N ASP A 135 16.31 13.25 13.00
CA ASP A 135 17.07 12.36 13.88
C ASP A 135 18.58 12.34 13.54
N GLY A 136 18.94 12.76 12.32
CA GLY A 136 20.31 12.94 11.86
C GLY A 136 20.91 14.32 12.20
N ARG A 137 20.09 15.30 12.60
CA ARG A 137 20.56 16.62 13.01
C ARG A 137 21.37 16.52 14.31
N GLY A 138 22.48 17.25 14.37
CA GLY A 138 23.41 17.20 15.50
C GLY A 138 24.31 15.95 15.54
N LYS A 139 24.16 15.01 14.60
CA LYS A 139 25.09 13.90 14.40
C LYS A 139 26.11 14.24 13.31
N ASP A 140 27.32 13.70 13.44
CA ASP A 140 28.37 13.75 12.41
C ASP A 140 28.02 12.80 11.25
N ILE A 141 27.00 13.16 10.48
CA ILE A 141 26.66 12.51 9.22
C ILE A 141 27.38 13.22 8.07
N SER A 142 27.88 12.43 7.12
CA SER A 142 28.60 12.95 5.96
C SER A 142 27.70 13.83 5.08
N ALA A 143 28.30 14.76 4.34
CA ALA A 143 27.58 15.59 3.38
C ALA A 143 26.80 14.74 2.34
N GLN A 144 27.39 13.63 1.90
CA GLN A 144 26.75 12.67 1.00
C GLN A 144 25.49 12.05 1.61
N MET A 145 25.51 11.74 2.91
CA MET A 145 24.35 11.18 3.60
C MET A 145 23.21 12.20 3.71
N ARG A 146 23.54 13.48 3.98
CA ARG A 146 22.54 14.57 4.01
C ARG A 146 21.89 14.76 2.65
N GLU A 147 22.69 14.76 1.58
CA GLU A 147 22.16 14.86 0.21
C GLU A 147 21.26 13.67 -0.14
N LEU A 148 21.63 12.45 0.26
CA LEU A 148 20.78 11.27 0.07
C LEU A 148 19.44 11.39 0.81
N GLN A 149 19.44 11.88 2.05
CA GLN A 149 18.23 12.12 2.84
C GLN A 149 17.35 13.17 2.17
N GLN A 150 17.91 14.30 1.73
CA GLN A 150 17.15 15.33 1.02
C GLN A 150 16.51 14.78 -0.26
N ARG A 151 17.27 14.05 -1.08
CA ARG A 151 16.74 13.40 -2.30
C ARG A 151 15.63 12.40 -1.98
N ARG A 152 15.69 11.71 -0.82
CA ARG A 152 14.62 10.79 -0.38
C ARG A 152 13.35 11.57 -0.05
N ILE A 153 13.46 12.70 0.66
CA ILE A 153 12.34 13.61 0.97
C ILE A 153 11.71 14.12 -0.32
N ASP A 154 12.50 14.67 -1.25
CA ASP A 154 12.00 15.22 -2.52
C ASP A 154 11.27 14.16 -3.35
N ARG A 155 11.79 12.92 -3.39
CA ARG A 155 11.13 11.81 -4.08
C ARG A 155 9.83 11.38 -3.39
N ALA A 156 9.77 11.42 -2.06
CA ALA A 156 8.55 11.11 -1.31
C ALA A 156 7.46 12.17 -1.60
N HIS A 157 7.82 13.44 -1.53
CA HIS A 157 6.95 14.58 -1.90
C HIS A 157 6.42 14.45 -3.34
N ASN A 158 7.30 14.20 -4.31
CA ASN A 158 6.88 14.04 -5.71
C ASN A 158 5.91 12.86 -5.91
N ARG A 159 6.11 11.74 -5.19
CA ARG A 159 5.20 10.58 -5.24
C ARG A 159 3.84 10.89 -4.60
N PHE A 160 3.82 11.67 -3.53
CA PHE A 160 2.58 12.14 -2.90
C PHE A 160 1.77 13.02 -3.85
N LEU A 161 2.39 14.04 -4.43
CA LEU A 161 1.74 14.92 -5.41
C LEU A 161 1.24 14.14 -6.64
N SER A 162 2.02 13.18 -7.11
CA SER A 162 1.62 12.29 -8.21
C SER A 162 0.39 11.44 -7.86
N ALA A 163 0.33 10.92 -6.63
CA ALA A 163 -0.83 10.14 -6.15
C ALA A 163 -2.10 11.02 -6.05
N LEU A 164 -1.98 12.23 -5.50
CA LEU A 164 -3.10 13.18 -5.43
C LEU A 164 -3.59 13.58 -6.82
N LYS A 165 -2.66 13.83 -7.76
CA LYS A 165 -3.02 14.14 -9.15
C LYS A 165 -3.76 12.97 -9.82
N ALA A 166 -3.31 11.74 -9.58
CA ALA A 166 -3.99 10.55 -10.10
C ALA A 166 -5.41 10.41 -9.50
N LEU A 167 -5.57 10.62 -8.19
CA LEU A 167 -6.87 10.61 -7.52
C LEU A 167 -7.81 11.67 -8.10
N GLY A 168 -7.37 12.92 -8.22
CA GLY A 168 -8.16 13.99 -8.82
C GLY A 168 -8.50 13.73 -10.29
N THR A 169 -7.62 13.07 -11.04
CA THR A 169 -7.91 12.66 -12.43
C THR A 169 -9.00 11.60 -12.47
N ALA A 170 -8.94 10.58 -11.60
CA ALA A 170 -9.96 9.54 -11.52
C ALA A 170 -11.35 10.10 -11.15
N GLN A 171 -11.40 10.97 -10.14
CA GLN A 171 -12.62 11.66 -9.72
C GLN A 171 -13.22 12.51 -10.86
N ARG A 172 -12.38 13.23 -11.60
CA ARG A 172 -12.84 14.03 -12.75
C ARG A 172 -13.41 13.17 -13.88
N LEU A 173 -12.77 12.03 -14.19
CA LEU A 173 -13.25 11.13 -15.23
C LEU A 173 -14.59 10.49 -14.87
N LYS A 174 -14.83 10.22 -13.58
CA LYS A 174 -16.11 9.73 -13.08
C LYS A 174 -17.22 10.79 -13.16
N GLY A 175 -16.92 12.04 -12.79
CA GLY A 175 -17.86 13.16 -12.87
C GLY A 175 -18.10 13.70 -14.29
N GLY A 176 -17.31 13.24 -15.27
CA GLY A 176 -17.24 13.80 -16.62
C GLY A 176 -17.44 12.75 -17.72
N SER A 177 -18.59 12.06 -17.74
CA SER A 177 -19.14 11.59 -19.02
C SER A 177 -19.63 12.81 -19.82
N THR A 178 -18.69 13.63 -20.30
CA THR A 178 -19.01 14.69 -21.25
C THR A 178 -19.20 14.05 -22.62
N THR A 179 -20.46 13.93 -23.05
CA THR A 179 -20.83 13.56 -24.40
C THR A 179 -20.16 14.53 -25.37
N VAL A 180 -19.11 14.09 -26.05
CA VAL A 180 -18.49 14.87 -27.12
C VAL A 180 -19.34 14.68 -28.37
N SER A 181 -20.24 15.63 -28.64
CA SER A 181 -20.93 15.74 -29.93
C SER A 181 -19.91 16.19 -30.97
N MET A 182 -19.50 15.29 -31.87
CA MET A 182 -18.67 15.65 -33.02
C MET A 182 -19.59 15.93 -34.21
N SER A 183 -19.71 17.19 -34.61
CA SER A 183 -20.31 17.56 -35.90
C SER A 183 -19.29 17.33 -37.01
N ARG A 184 -19.53 16.30 -37.83
CA ARG A 184 -18.77 16.05 -39.06
C ARG A 184 -19.30 16.96 -40.17
N THR A 185 -18.46 17.89 -40.65
CA THR A 185 -18.78 18.70 -41.83
C THR A 185 -18.19 18.02 -43.06
N ASP A 186 -19.00 17.25 -43.80
CA ASP A 186 -18.61 16.76 -45.11
C ASP A 186 -18.85 17.88 -46.15
N LYS A 187 -17.79 18.31 -46.85
CA LYS A 187 -17.89 19.25 -47.98
C LYS A 187 -18.30 18.48 -49.24
N LEU A 188 -19.51 18.71 -49.73
CA LEU A 188 -19.92 18.28 -51.07
C LEU A 188 -19.38 19.28 -52.11
N THR A 189 -18.48 18.82 -52.98
CA THR A 189 -18.11 19.56 -54.19
C THR A 189 -18.99 19.06 -55.33
N VAL A 190 -19.99 19.85 -55.70
CA VAL A 190 -20.76 19.63 -56.92
C VAL A 190 -19.94 20.19 -58.07
N LYS A 191 -19.52 19.33 -59.00
CA LYS A 191 -18.98 19.77 -60.30
C LYS A 191 -20.16 20.16 -61.17
N SER A 192 -20.28 21.44 -61.51
CA SER A 192 -21.06 21.89 -62.66
C SER A 192 -20.27 21.61 -63.94
N GLU A 193 -21.02 21.17 -64.96
CA GLU A 193 -20.64 20.62 -66.27
C GLU A 193 -19.41 21.19 -66.98
#